data_AF-A0A2V7N0H6-F1
#
_entry.id   AF-A0A2V7N0H6-F1
#
_cell.length_a   1.000
_cell.length_b   1.000
_cell.length_c   1.000
_cell.angle_alpha   90.00
_cell.angle_beta   90.00
_cell.angle_gamma   90.00
#
_symmetry.space_group_name_H-M   'P 1'
#
loop_
_entity.id
_entity.type
_entity.pdbx_description
1 polymer ?
#
loop_
_entity_poly.entity_id
_entity_poly.type
_entity_poly.pdbx_seq_one_letter_code
_entity_poly.pdbx_strand_id
1 'polypeptide(L)'
;MPFKHKLSRRLALMRNLLVGMALLTACQEIAALLQQVVTITISPASGSVVVGQTLQLTATPLDGTGQPLSGKVVTWQTSDASIATVDGSGLVGGAAA
;
A
#
# COMPACT_ATOMS: atom_id res chain seq x y z
N MET A 1 -41.22 40.75 -19.51
CA MET A 1 -39.85 40.64 -18.93
C MET A 1 -39.53 39.19 -18.49
N PRO A 2 -39.33 38.20 -19.40
CA PRO A 2 -39.19 36.77 -19.03
C PRO A 2 -37.73 36.28 -18.85
N PHE A 3 -36.72 37.08 -19.20
CA PHE A 3 -35.31 36.65 -19.19
C PHE A 3 -34.72 36.47 -17.78
N LYS A 4 -35.16 37.27 -16.80
CA LYS A 4 -34.60 37.27 -15.45
C LYS A 4 -34.80 35.95 -14.69
N HIS A 5 -35.92 35.25 -14.94
CA HIS A 5 -36.24 33.96 -14.30
C HIS A 5 -35.44 32.77 -14.87
N LYS A 6 -35.07 32.78 -16.16
CA LYS A 6 -34.29 31.69 -16.77
C LYS A 6 -32.82 31.75 -16.35
N LEU A 7 -32.25 32.94 -16.20
CA LEU A 7 -30.86 33.14 -15.77
C LEU A 7 -30.64 32.74 -14.31
N SER A 8 -31.55 33.13 -13.42
CA SER A 8 -31.49 32.81 -11.98
C SER A 8 -31.67 31.31 -11.69
N ARG A 9 -32.51 30.60 -12.46
CA ARG A 9 -32.66 29.15 -12.35
C ARG A 9 -31.43 28.38 -12.83
N ARG A 10 -30.75 28.85 -13.89
CA ARG A 10 -29.48 28.25 -14.37
C ARG A 10 -28.32 28.51 -13.42
N LEU A 11 -28.23 29.69 -12.82
CA LEU A 11 -27.20 30.04 -11.85
C LEU A 11 -27.36 29.25 -10.53
N ALA A 12 -28.60 29.04 -10.08
CA ALA A 12 -28.89 28.20 -8.92
C ALA A 12 -28.53 26.72 -9.15
N LEU A 13 -28.80 26.19 -10.36
CA LEU A 13 -28.41 24.82 -10.73
C LEU A 13 -26.89 24.66 -10.84
N MET A 14 -26.18 25.65 -11.41
CA MET A 14 -24.71 25.66 -11.49
C MET A 14 -24.05 25.71 -10.10
N ARG A 15 -24.62 26.50 -9.17
CA ARG A 15 -24.12 26.60 -7.80
C ARG A 15 -24.30 25.30 -7.01
N ASN A 16 -25.44 24.61 -7.16
CA ASN A 16 -25.65 23.30 -6.54
C ASN A 16 -24.73 22.22 -7.13
N LEU A 17 -24.44 22.28 -8.44
CA LEU A 17 -23.51 21.35 -9.08
C LEU A 17 -22.08 21.52 -8.56
N LEU A 18 -21.61 22.77 -8.42
CA LEU A 18 -20.29 23.10 -7.88
C LEU A 18 -20.13 22.72 -6.40
N VAL A 19 -21.16 22.93 -5.57
CA VAL A 19 -21.15 22.53 -4.14
C VAL A 19 -21.18 21.01 -3.98
N GLY A 20 -21.92 20.29 -4.82
CA GLY A 20 -21.93 18.82 -4.82
C GLY A 20 -20.59 18.20 -5.25
N MET A 21 -19.90 18.83 -6.21
CA MET A 21 -18.59 18.36 -6.69
C MET A 21 -17.47 18.58 -5.65
N ALA A 22 -17.56 19.65 -4.84
CA ALA A 22 -16.60 19.92 -3.76
C ALA A 22 -16.70 18.95 -2.56
N LEU A 23 -17.84 18.25 -2.39
CA LEU A 23 -18.03 17.30 -1.30
C LEU A 23 -17.36 15.93 -1.56
N LEU A 24 -17.08 15.58 -2.82
CA LEU A 24 -16.43 14.32 -3.19
C LEU A 24 -14.89 14.39 -3.13
N THR A 25 -14.30 15.59 -3.22
CA THR A 25 -12.84 15.75 -3.26
C THR A 25 -12.16 15.58 -1.90
N ALA A 26 -12.86 15.75 -0.78
CA ALA A 26 -12.28 15.58 0.56
C ALA A 26 -12.04 14.12 0.97
N CYS A 27 -12.72 13.16 0.33
CA CYS A 27 -12.56 11.74 0.65
C CYS A 27 -11.23 11.16 0.10
N GLN A 28 -10.68 11.77 -0.96
CA GLN A 28 -9.57 11.19 -1.70
C GLN A 28 -8.19 11.43 -1.05
N GLU A 29 -8.04 12.48 -0.25
CA GLU A 29 -6.78 12.80 0.45
C GLU A 29 -6.56 11.91 1.69
N ILE A 30 -7.63 11.53 2.38
CA ILE A 30 -7.54 10.65 3.58
C ILE A 30 -7.14 9.23 3.18
N ALA A 31 -7.63 8.73 2.03
CA ALA A 31 -7.29 7.38 1.54
C ALA A 31 -5.79 7.21 1.22
N ALA A 32 -5.10 8.29 0.84
CA ALA A 32 -3.67 8.24 0.52
C ALA A 32 -2.80 7.99 1.77
N LEU A 33 -3.20 8.53 2.92
CA LEU A 33 -2.47 8.34 4.19
C LEU A 33 -2.52 6.89 4.68
N LEU A 34 -3.62 6.19 4.39
CA LEU A 34 -3.79 4.77 4.74
C LEU A 34 -3.07 3.81 3.79
N GLN A 35 -2.38 4.31 2.75
CA GLN A 35 -1.60 3.47 1.84
C GLN A 35 -0.09 3.60 2.01
N GLN A 36 0.37 4.43 2.93
CA GLN A 36 1.79 4.59 3.24
C GLN A 36 2.27 3.41 4.08
N VAL A 37 3.35 2.76 3.66
CA VAL A 37 4.03 1.75 4.48
C VAL A 37 4.78 2.47 5.59
N VAL A 38 4.45 2.14 6.84
CA VAL A 38 5.11 2.70 8.03
C VAL A 38 5.97 1.63 8.72
N THR A 39 5.47 0.40 8.77
CA THR A 39 6.15 -0.73 9.41
C THR A 39 6.15 -1.93 8.47
N ILE A 40 7.17 -2.78 8.53
CA ILE A 40 7.19 -4.09 7.86
C ILE A 40 7.45 -5.14 8.92
N THR A 41 6.56 -6.11 9.06
CA THR A 41 6.77 -7.27 9.93
C THR A 41 7.24 -8.46 9.11
N ILE A 42 8.18 -9.24 9.62
CA ILE A 42 8.71 -10.45 8.97
C ILE A 42 8.41 -11.65 9.85
N SER A 43 7.90 -12.72 9.25
CA SER A 43 7.63 -13.99 9.92
C SER A 43 8.28 -15.15 9.17
N PRO A 44 8.98 -16.07 9.87
CA PRO A 44 9.34 -15.96 11.29
C PRO A 44 10.33 -14.81 11.54
N ALA A 45 10.31 -14.22 12.74
CA ALA A 45 11.18 -13.09 13.10
C ALA A 45 12.67 -13.48 13.18
N SER A 46 12.94 -14.75 13.45
CA SER A 46 14.26 -15.37 13.38
C SER A 46 14.10 -16.81 12.92
N GLY A 47 15.14 -17.34 12.30
CA GLY A 47 15.18 -18.73 11.88
C GLY A 47 16.60 -19.15 11.56
N SER A 48 16.82 -20.45 11.57
CA SER A 48 18.08 -21.06 11.17
C SER A 48 17.80 -22.01 10.03
N VAL A 49 18.59 -21.91 8.97
CA VAL A 49 18.54 -22.81 7.82
C VAL A 49 19.80 -23.64 7.81
N VAL A 50 19.61 -24.96 7.79
CA VAL A 50 20.70 -25.92 7.57
C VAL A 50 21.06 -25.90 6.08
N VAL A 51 22.32 -26.16 5.77
CA VAL A 51 22.81 -26.29 4.39
C VAL A 51 21.92 -27.25 3.59
N GLY A 52 21.50 -26.83 2.39
CA GLY A 52 20.62 -27.61 1.51
C GLY A 52 19.15 -27.66 1.93
N GLN A 53 18.76 -26.97 3.01
CA GLN A 53 17.37 -26.79 3.41
C GLN A 53 16.87 -25.38 3.09
N THR A 54 15.56 -25.17 3.24
CA THR A 54 14.90 -23.89 2.97
C THR A 54 14.03 -23.42 4.13
N LEU A 55 13.87 -22.09 4.25
CA LEU A 55 12.96 -21.43 5.16
C LEU A 55 12.17 -20.36 4.41
N GLN A 56 10.85 -20.40 4.52
CA GLN A 56 10.01 -19.34 3.97
C GLN A 56 9.97 -18.15 4.93
N LEU A 57 10.27 -16.97 4.41
CA LEU A 57 9.99 -15.70 5.07
C LEU A 57 8.77 -15.04 4.41
N THR A 58 7.92 -14.44 5.23
CA THR A 58 6.77 -13.65 4.80
C THR A 58 6.91 -12.25 5.37
N ALA A 59 6.90 -11.24 4.50
CA ALA A 59 6.89 -9.84 4.89
C ALA A 59 5.48 -9.27 4.74
N THR A 60 5.00 -8.59 5.79
CA THR A 60 3.70 -7.93 5.83
C THR A 60 3.89 -6.44 6.08
N PRO A 61 3.83 -5.60 5.02
CA PRO A 61 3.82 -4.15 5.18
C PRO A 61 2.55 -3.69 5.89
N LEU A 62 2.69 -2.77 6.85
CA LEU A 62 1.61 -2.21 7.65
C LEU A 62 1.56 -0.69 7.47
N ASP A 63 0.36 -0.13 7.55
CA ASP A 63 0.14 1.31 7.59
C ASP A 63 0.40 1.92 8.99
N GLY A 64 0.20 3.23 9.12
CA GLY A 64 0.36 3.93 10.40
C GLY A 64 -0.64 3.53 11.49
N THR A 65 -1.69 2.78 11.14
CA THR A 65 -2.68 2.24 12.09
C THR A 65 -2.42 0.77 12.45
N GLY A 66 -1.39 0.15 11.84
CA GLY A 66 -1.06 -1.26 12.02
C GLY A 66 -1.85 -2.22 11.13
N GLN A 67 -2.59 -1.71 10.14
CA GLN A 67 -3.35 -2.53 9.20
C GLN A 67 -2.46 -3.03 8.05
N PRO A 68 -2.64 -4.29 7.61
CA PRO A 68 -1.85 -4.84 6.50
C PRO A 68 -2.19 -4.16 5.18
N LEU A 69 -1.14 -3.81 4.44
CA LEU A 69 -1.22 -3.20 3.12
C LEU A 69 -1.09 -4.25 2.02
N SER A 70 -2.07 -4.24 1.10
CA SER A 70 -2.05 -5.08 -0.10
C SER A 70 -1.42 -4.36 -1.29
N GLY A 71 -0.96 -5.12 -2.29
CA GLY A 71 -0.42 -4.57 -3.53
C GLY A 71 0.94 -3.88 -3.39
N LYS A 72 1.62 -4.03 -2.26
CA LYS A 72 3.00 -3.57 -2.06
C LYS A 72 3.96 -4.64 -2.55
N VAL A 73 4.96 -4.23 -3.32
CA VAL A 73 6.04 -5.11 -3.77
C VAL A 73 7.10 -5.16 -2.69
N VAL A 74 7.49 -6.37 -2.26
CA VAL A 74 8.60 -6.61 -1.34
C VAL A 74 9.77 -7.16 -2.16
N THR A 75 10.96 -6.59 -1.97
CA THR A 75 12.20 -7.09 -2.58
C THR A 75 13.09 -7.66 -1.49
N TRP A 76 13.55 -8.89 -1.70
CA TRP A 76 14.42 -9.60 -0.78
C TRP A 76 15.87 -9.56 -1.26
N GLN A 77 16.80 -9.46 -0.32
CA GLN A 77 18.23 -9.52 -0.55
C GLN A 77 18.91 -10.21 0.63
N THR A 78 20.04 -10.86 0.36
CA THR A 78 20.93 -11.46 1.36
C THR A 78 22.21 -10.63 1.44
N SER A 79 22.77 -10.48 2.64
CA SER A 79 24.08 -9.85 2.80
C SER A 79 25.24 -10.77 2.42
N ASP A 80 25.03 -12.09 2.45
CA ASP A 80 26.04 -13.09 2.11
C ASP A 80 25.42 -14.30 1.42
N ALA A 81 25.49 -14.30 0.09
CA ALA A 81 24.97 -15.40 -0.74
C ALA A 81 25.81 -16.68 -0.66
N SER A 82 27.03 -16.64 -0.11
CA SER A 82 27.85 -17.84 0.12
C SER A 82 27.40 -18.63 1.34
N ILE A 83 26.61 -17.99 2.24
CA ILE A 83 26.02 -18.62 3.43
C ILE A 83 24.55 -18.96 3.16
N ALA A 84 23.77 -17.99 2.66
CA ALA A 84 22.35 -18.19 2.39
C ALA A 84 21.87 -17.31 1.23
N THR A 85 21.09 -17.91 0.33
CA THR A 85 20.43 -17.22 -0.77
C THR A 85 18.97 -16.94 -0.42
N VAL A 86 18.38 -15.88 -0.95
CA VAL A 86 16.94 -15.62 -0.85
C VAL A 86 16.39 -15.29 -2.23
N ASP A 87 15.23 -15.85 -2.57
CA ASP A 87 14.56 -15.55 -3.84
C ASP A 87 13.55 -14.39 -3.74
N GLY A 88 12.91 -14.04 -4.85
CA GLY A 88 11.92 -12.95 -4.89
C GLY A 88 10.64 -13.23 -4.10
N SER A 89 10.38 -14.50 -3.73
CA SER A 89 9.23 -14.89 -2.91
C SER A 89 9.54 -14.88 -1.41
N GLY A 90 10.80 -14.64 -1.02
CA GLY A 90 11.25 -14.71 0.37
C GLY A 90 11.63 -16.13 0.81
N LEU A 91 11.83 -17.06 -0.13
CA LEU A 91 12.33 -18.39 0.18
C LEU A 91 13.84 -18.31 0.39
N VAL A 92 14.28 -18.52 1.63
CA VAL A 92 15.69 -18.55 2.02
C VAL A 92 16.20 -19.99 1.88
N GLY A 93 17.35 -20.18 1.24
CA GLY A 93 18.03 -21.45 1.09
C GLY A 93 19.44 -21.40 1.66
N GLY A 94 19.86 -22.45 2.36
CA GLY A 94 21.22 -22.57 2.89
C GLY A 94 22.16 -22.99 1.78
N ALA A 95 23.18 -22.18 1.51
CA ALA A 95 24.13 -22.47 0.45
C ALA A 95 24.92 -23.75 0.80
N ALA A 96 24.92 -24.71 -0.13
CA ALA A 96 25.87 -25.81 -0.11
C ALA A 96 27.09 -25.38 -0.91
N ALA A 97 28.27 -25.48 -0.30
CA ALA A 97 29.55 -25.21 -0.94
C ALA A 97 29.84 -26.18 -2.09
#